data_AF-A0A447KS83-F1
#
_entry.id   AF-A0A447KS83-F1
#
_cell.length_a   1.000
_cell.length_b   1.000
_cell.length_c   1.000
_cell.angle_alpha   90.00
_cell.angle_beta   90.00
_cell.angle_gamma   90.00
#
_symmetry.space_group_name_H-M   'P 1'
#
loop_
_entity.id
_entity.type
_entity.pdbx_description
1 polymer ?
#
loop_
_entity_poly.entity_id
_entity_poly.type
_entity_poly.pdbx_seq_one_letter_code
_entity_poly.pdbx_strand_id
1 'polypeptide(L)'
;MQASGARLAIVAAAIPAAGRTTLHGECRVHNVPLVQTEFASDPKTPIVSSHIKTLIGLQTEIPVHEVDLAVVRSAGLSDALQRLGRQQRCIVVVDAEQDGDLALLAQSIGRLEVPLLLVGAAGLANALPSACYLTARQRLPVLVVAGSMSDATRQQIVFAERELALGIVDIDVEALVAADGARVVQQTVRRAVALLQDRQHCVLRTCRDADARQLIDRLCERTQLSRQQLGDRISQTLGEIALAIINHTQIGGLFLTGGDIAIAVARALGAEGYRIDGEVAPCVPCGTFINSEIDDLPVITKAGGFGGPSTLRDALYFIEEMYSGE
;
A
#
# COMPACT_ATOMS: atom_id res chain seq x y z
N MET A 1 -2.91 -28.66 3.91
CA MET A 1 -4.38 -28.75 4.11
C MET A 1 -4.80 -28.78 5.58
N GLN A 2 -4.20 -29.63 6.44
CA GLN A 2 -4.56 -29.67 7.87
C GLN A 2 -4.37 -28.32 8.57
N ALA A 3 -3.20 -27.69 8.42
CA ALA A 3 -2.90 -26.40 9.04
C ALA A 3 -3.81 -25.26 8.56
N SER A 4 -4.18 -25.23 7.27
CA SER A 4 -5.04 -24.19 6.69
C SER A 4 -6.53 -24.45 6.85
N GLY A 5 -6.93 -25.61 7.37
CA GLY A 5 -8.33 -26.05 7.39
C GLY A 5 -8.93 -26.34 6.00
N ALA A 6 -8.16 -26.25 4.91
CA ALA A 6 -8.64 -26.40 3.56
C ALA A 6 -9.35 -27.76 3.35
N ARG A 7 -10.50 -27.71 2.65
CA ARG A 7 -11.26 -28.88 2.20
C ARG A 7 -10.89 -29.29 0.78
N LEU A 8 -10.52 -28.33 -0.07
CA LEU A 8 -10.15 -28.58 -1.45
C LEU A 8 -8.70 -28.12 -1.69
N ALA A 9 -7.87 -28.98 -2.26
CA ALA A 9 -6.58 -28.56 -2.80
C ALA A 9 -6.61 -28.65 -4.32
N ILE A 10 -6.29 -27.56 -5.02
CA ILE A 10 -6.23 -27.51 -6.48
C ILE A 10 -4.76 -27.55 -6.88
N VAL A 11 -4.39 -28.54 -7.69
CA VAL A 11 -3.04 -28.76 -8.20
C VAL A 11 -3.00 -28.43 -9.68
N ALA A 12 -2.34 -27.34 -10.04
CA ALA A 12 -2.06 -26.97 -11.43
C ALA A 12 -0.54 -26.83 -11.63
N ALA A 13 0.07 -27.87 -12.17
CA ALA A 13 1.53 -27.98 -12.29
C ALA A 13 2.10 -27.35 -13.57
N ALA A 14 1.24 -27.04 -14.55
CA ALA A 14 1.67 -26.56 -15.85
C ALA A 14 2.39 -25.20 -15.78
N ILE A 15 3.38 -25.04 -16.66
CA ILE A 15 4.02 -23.77 -17.02
C ILE A 15 4.15 -23.77 -18.55
N PRO A 16 3.07 -23.49 -19.29
CA PRO A 16 3.04 -23.60 -20.75
C PRO A 16 4.16 -22.82 -21.44
N ALA A 17 4.47 -21.60 -20.97
CA ALA A 17 5.58 -20.80 -21.47
C ALA A 17 6.96 -21.47 -21.33
N ALA A 18 7.12 -22.38 -20.36
CA ALA A 18 8.32 -23.19 -20.19
C ALA A 18 8.20 -24.56 -20.87
N GLY A 19 7.15 -24.82 -21.66
CA GLY A 19 6.89 -26.11 -22.29
C GLY A 19 6.46 -27.21 -21.33
N ARG A 20 5.96 -26.87 -20.13
CA ARG A 20 5.41 -27.84 -19.17
C ARG A 20 3.88 -27.80 -19.24
N THR A 21 3.24 -28.89 -19.63
CA THR A 21 1.78 -29.00 -19.75
C THR A 21 1.23 -30.15 -18.91
N THR A 22 -0.05 -30.11 -18.61
CA THR A 22 -0.78 -31.21 -17.98
C THR A 22 -1.95 -31.59 -18.87
N LEU A 23 -1.94 -32.83 -19.36
CA LEU A 23 -2.96 -33.37 -20.27
C LEU A 23 -3.39 -34.74 -19.77
N HIS A 24 -4.69 -34.92 -19.53
CA HIS A 24 -5.27 -36.12 -18.95
C HIS A 24 -4.58 -36.52 -17.63
N GLY A 25 -4.27 -35.54 -16.78
CA GLY A 25 -3.55 -35.75 -15.52
C GLY A 25 -2.05 -36.03 -15.65
N GLU A 26 -1.52 -36.16 -16.86
CA GLU A 26 -0.09 -36.39 -17.12
C GLU A 26 0.68 -35.09 -17.30
N CYS A 27 1.72 -34.90 -16.50
CA CYS A 27 2.72 -33.87 -16.72
C CYS A 27 3.58 -34.23 -17.95
N ARG A 28 3.79 -33.25 -18.82
CA ARG A 28 4.62 -33.37 -20.03
C ARG A 28 5.62 -32.22 -20.09
N VAL A 29 6.82 -32.51 -20.59
CA VAL A 29 7.87 -31.52 -20.87
C VAL A 29 8.13 -31.54 -22.37
N HIS A 30 7.88 -30.41 -23.04
CA HIS A 30 7.97 -30.28 -24.50
C HIS A 30 7.24 -31.42 -25.24
N ASN A 31 6.00 -31.70 -24.80
CA ASN A 31 5.14 -32.79 -25.27
C ASN A 31 5.61 -34.23 -24.99
N VAL A 32 6.74 -34.41 -24.30
CA VAL A 32 7.23 -35.73 -23.85
C VAL A 32 6.67 -36.01 -22.45
N PRO A 33 6.08 -37.19 -22.17
CA PRO A 33 5.66 -37.55 -20.82
C PRO A 33 6.81 -37.41 -19.82
N LEU A 34 6.56 -36.83 -18.65
CA LEU A 34 7.60 -36.48 -17.67
C LEU A 34 8.51 -37.68 -17.30
N VAL A 35 7.99 -38.89 -17.17
CA VAL A 35 8.78 -40.11 -16.87
C VAL A 35 9.76 -40.52 -17.99
N GLN A 36 9.61 -39.97 -19.20
CA GLN A 36 10.48 -40.24 -20.36
C GLN A 36 11.53 -39.13 -20.55
N THR A 37 11.64 -38.21 -19.60
CA THR A 37 12.59 -37.08 -19.63
C THR A 37 13.75 -37.34 -18.66
N GLU A 38 14.76 -36.47 -18.68
CA GLU A 38 15.89 -36.52 -17.75
C GLU A 38 15.47 -36.47 -16.27
N PHE A 39 14.31 -35.86 -15.96
CA PHE A 39 13.77 -35.75 -14.60
C PHE A 39 13.45 -37.11 -13.97
N ALA A 40 13.18 -38.15 -14.78
CA ALA A 40 12.97 -39.52 -14.29
C ALA A 40 14.23 -40.14 -13.65
N SER A 41 15.40 -39.68 -14.07
CA SER A 41 16.71 -40.12 -13.57
C SER A 41 17.38 -39.10 -12.65
N ASP A 42 16.63 -38.12 -12.13
CA ASP A 42 17.19 -37.11 -11.24
C ASP A 42 17.90 -37.78 -10.04
N PRO A 43 19.15 -37.41 -9.72
CA PRO A 43 19.96 -38.13 -8.73
C PRO A 43 19.43 -38.02 -7.29
N LYS A 44 18.52 -37.09 -7.00
CA LYS A 44 17.96 -36.87 -5.66
C LYS A 44 16.49 -37.25 -5.57
N THR A 45 15.73 -36.92 -6.61
CA THR A 45 14.28 -36.98 -6.65
C THR A 45 13.80 -37.60 -7.96
N PRO A 46 14.20 -38.85 -8.27
CA PRO A 46 13.76 -39.52 -9.48
C PRO A 46 12.24 -39.71 -9.42
N ILE A 47 11.56 -39.44 -10.53
CA ILE A 47 10.12 -39.64 -10.65
C ILE A 47 9.82 -40.99 -11.29
N VAL A 48 8.69 -41.58 -10.89
CA VAL A 48 8.29 -42.93 -11.32
C VAL A 48 7.03 -42.93 -12.20
N SER A 49 6.45 -41.77 -12.46
CA SER A 49 5.20 -41.60 -13.21
C SER A 49 5.09 -40.20 -13.79
N SER A 50 4.50 -40.08 -14.99
CA SER A 50 4.06 -38.79 -15.53
C SER A 50 2.72 -38.33 -14.95
N HIS A 51 1.91 -39.27 -14.48
CA HIS A 51 0.56 -39.04 -13.98
C HIS A 51 0.61 -38.42 -12.57
N ILE A 52 0.19 -37.16 -12.44
CA ILE A 52 0.35 -36.34 -11.22
C ILE A 52 -0.42 -36.95 -10.06
N LYS A 53 -1.65 -37.42 -10.31
CA LYS A 53 -2.46 -38.10 -9.31
C LYS A 53 -1.79 -39.32 -8.71
N THR A 54 -1.04 -40.07 -9.52
CA THR A 54 -0.31 -41.25 -9.05
C THR A 54 0.79 -40.84 -8.09
N LEU A 55 1.57 -39.81 -8.44
CA LEU A 55 2.66 -39.30 -7.58
C LEU A 55 2.13 -38.76 -6.25
N ILE A 56 1.05 -37.98 -6.28
CA ILE A 56 0.43 -37.45 -5.06
C ILE A 56 -0.17 -38.57 -4.21
N GLY A 57 -0.88 -39.52 -4.84
CA GLY A 57 -1.53 -40.63 -4.14
C GLY A 57 -0.56 -41.58 -3.42
N LEU A 58 0.71 -41.62 -3.81
CA LEU A 58 1.75 -42.37 -3.09
C LEU A 58 2.15 -41.73 -1.75
N GLN A 59 1.78 -40.46 -1.52
CA GLN A 59 2.24 -39.65 -0.38
C GLN A 59 1.11 -39.25 0.57
N THR A 60 -0.14 -39.58 0.25
CA THR A 60 -1.28 -39.18 1.05
C THR A 60 -2.48 -40.12 0.88
N GLU A 61 -3.28 -40.22 1.94
CA GLU A 61 -4.57 -40.92 1.92
C GLU A 61 -5.72 -40.02 1.45
N ILE A 62 -5.47 -38.72 1.23
CA ILE A 62 -6.50 -37.79 0.75
C ILE A 62 -6.89 -38.17 -0.69
N PRO A 63 -8.19 -38.34 -1.01
CA PRO A 63 -8.65 -38.65 -2.35
C PRO A 63 -8.15 -37.64 -3.40
N VAL A 64 -7.63 -38.16 -4.50
CA VAL A 64 -7.12 -37.36 -5.62
C VAL A 64 -8.02 -37.55 -6.85
N HIS A 65 -8.61 -36.46 -7.31
CA HIS A 65 -9.44 -36.38 -8.52
C HIS A 65 -8.73 -35.61 -9.62
N GLU A 66 -9.25 -35.72 -10.84
CA GLU A 66 -8.74 -35.04 -12.02
C GLU A 66 -9.86 -34.27 -12.71
N VAL A 67 -9.50 -33.12 -13.25
CA VAL A 67 -10.35 -32.28 -14.08
C VAL A 67 -9.62 -32.09 -15.40
N ASP A 68 -10.18 -32.69 -16.44
CA ASP A 68 -9.59 -32.64 -17.78
C ASP A 68 -9.76 -31.27 -18.44
N LEU A 69 -9.04 -31.09 -19.53
CA LEU A 69 -9.03 -29.86 -20.31
C LEU A 69 -10.40 -29.44 -20.86
N ALA A 70 -11.29 -30.42 -21.14
CA ALA A 70 -12.64 -30.12 -21.64
C ALA A 70 -13.48 -29.47 -20.55
N VAL A 71 -13.36 -29.94 -19.30
CA VAL A 71 -14.03 -29.31 -18.15
C VAL A 71 -13.40 -27.95 -17.83
N VAL A 72 -12.07 -27.81 -17.89
CA VAL A 72 -11.37 -26.53 -17.65
C VAL A 72 -11.86 -25.44 -18.60
N ARG A 73 -12.03 -25.78 -19.87
CA ARG A 73 -12.49 -24.85 -20.92
C ARG A 73 -14.01 -24.66 -20.93
N SER A 74 -14.75 -25.29 -20.02
CA SER A 74 -16.21 -25.19 -19.93
C SER A 74 -16.65 -24.14 -18.91
N ALA A 75 -17.89 -23.66 -19.03
CA ALA A 75 -18.52 -22.81 -18.02
C ALA A 75 -18.77 -23.54 -16.67
N GLY A 76 -18.65 -24.87 -16.63
CA GLY A 76 -18.95 -25.70 -15.47
C GLY A 76 -17.77 -25.95 -14.52
N LEU A 77 -16.59 -25.37 -14.78
CA LEU A 77 -15.38 -25.61 -13.97
C LEU A 77 -15.59 -25.28 -12.48
N SER A 78 -16.10 -24.09 -12.16
CA SER A 78 -16.37 -23.69 -10.76
C SER A 78 -17.32 -24.67 -10.06
N ASP A 79 -18.42 -25.07 -10.72
CA ASP A 79 -19.40 -26.00 -10.14
C ASP A 79 -18.80 -27.39 -9.93
N ALA A 80 -17.93 -27.84 -10.84
CA ALA A 80 -17.22 -29.10 -10.71
C ALA A 80 -16.31 -29.12 -9.48
N LEU A 81 -15.49 -28.08 -9.31
CA LEU A 81 -14.59 -27.92 -8.18
C LEU A 81 -15.34 -27.75 -6.85
N GLN A 82 -16.39 -26.92 -6.84
CA GLN A 82 -17.23 -26.67 -5.67
C GLN A 82 -17.89 -27.95 -5.15
N ARG A 83 -18.41 -28.78 -6.06
CA ARG A 83 -19.04 -30.07 -5.72
C ARG A 83 -18.05 -31.03 -5.07
N LEU A 84 -16.85 -31.15 -5.63
CA LEU A 84 -15.79 -32.00 -5.08
C LEU A 84 -15.39 -31.55 -3.66
N GLY A 85 -15.18 -30.24 -3.46
CA GLY A 85 -14.80 -29.69 -2.15
C GLY A 85 -15.87 -29.81 -1.05
N ARG A 86 -17.17 -29.82 -1.43
CA ARG A 86 -18.29 -29.98 -0.49
C ARG A 86 -18.49 -31.43 -0.02
N GLN A 87 -18.21 -32.42 -0.86
CA GLN A 87 -18.40 -33.84 -0.53
C GLN A 87 -17.45 -34.30 0.57
N GLN A 88 -16.15 -34.16 0.34
CA GLN A 88 -15.11 -34.58 1.28
C GLN A 88 -13.83 -33.78 1.07
N ARG A 89 -12.88 -33.90 2.00
CA ARG A 89 -11.56 -33.32 1.79
C ARG A 89 -10.88 -34.04 0.62
N CYS A 90 -10.45 -33.31 -0.41
CA CYS A 90 -9.84 -33.90 -1.60
C CYS A 90 -8.80 -32.99 -2.26
N ILE A 91 -7.99 -33.60 -3.11
CA ILE A 91 -7.03 -32.96 -4.01
C ILE A 91 -7.56 -33.10 -5.44
N VAL A 92 -7.46 -32.05 -6.24
CA VAL A 92 -7.89 -32.04 -7.64
C VAL A 92 -6.72 -31.60 -8.51
N VAL A 93 -6.25 -32.48 -9.38
CA VAL A 93 -5.29 -32.16 -10.43
C VAL A 93 -6.06 -31.57 -11.61
N VAL A 94 -5.62 -30.42 -12.09
CA VAL A 94 -6.29 -29.70 -13.18
C VAL A 94 -5.35 -29.64 -14.38
N ASP A 95 -5.87 -30.07 -15.53
CA ASP A 95 -5.17 -29.97 -16.81
C ASP A 95 -4.96 -28.51 -17.23
N ALA A 96 -3.84 -28.27 -17.92
CA ALA A 96 -3.56 -26.99 -18.56
C ALA A 96 -2.51 -27.19 -19.66
N GLU A 97 -2.87 -26.74 -20.86
CA GLU A 97 -2.02 -26.83 -22.05
C GLU A 97 -1.43 -25.46 -22.41
N GLN A 98 -2.19 -24.39 -22.15
CA GLN A 98 -1.85 -23.01 -22.48
C GLN A 98 -2.10 -22.09 -21.29
N ASP A 99 -1.47 -20.90 -21.29
CA ASP A 99 -1.63 -19.93 -20.19
C ASP A 99 -3.11 -19.49 -20.03
N GLY A 100 -3.88 -19.52 -21.12
CA GLY A 100 -5.32 -19.28 -21.08
C GLY A 100 -6.11 -20.29 -20.24
N ASP A 101 -5.66 -21.55 -20.17
CA ASP A 101 -6.31 -22.58 -19.34
C ASP A 101 -6.11 -22.27 -17.84
N LEU A 102 -4.91 -21.82 -17.48
CA LEU A 102 -4.58 -21.39 -16.13
C LEU A 102 -5.34 -20.12 -15.74
N ALA A 103 -5.54 -19.19 -16.69
CA ALA A 103 -6.37 -18.00 -16.47
C ALA A 103 -7.84 -18.35 -16.22
N LEU A 104 -8.41 -19.31 -16.95
CA LEU A 104 -9.78 -19.80 -16.72
C LEU A 104 -9.92 -20.47 -15.34
N LEU A 105 -8.93 -21.26 -14.94
CA LEU A 105 -8.87 -21.84 -13.60
C LEU A 105 -8.82 -20.75 -12.52
N ALA A 106 -7.95 -19.74 -12.68
CA ALA A 106 -7.79 -18.65 -11.74
C ALA A 106 -9.08 -17.82 -11.56
N GLN A 107 -9.79 -17.52 -12.65
CA GLN A 107 -11.10 -16.87 -12.60
C GLN A 107 -12.15 -17.72 -11.88
N SER A 108 -12.09 -19.04 -12.05
CA SER A 108 -13.03 -19.98 -11.43
C SER A 108 -12.81 -20.13 -9.94
N ILE A 109 -11.55 -20.05 -9.47
CA ILE A 109 -11.16 -20.11 -8.05
C ILE A 109 -11.84 -19.00 -7.24
N GLY A 110 -11.93 -17.77 -7.77
CA GLY A 110 -12.55 -16.63 -7.09
C GLY A 110 -14.05 -16.80 -6.79
N ARG A 111 -14.71 -17.80 -7.38
CA ARG A 111 -16.13 -18.11 -7.18
C ARG A 111 -16.36 -19.28 -6.20
N LEU A 112 -15.31 -19.91 -5.70
CA LEU A 112 -15.40 -21.05 -4.80
C LEU A 112 -15.63 -20.56 -3.36
N GLU A 113 -16.59 -21.20 -2.67
CA GLU A 113 -16.92 -20.87 -1.28
C GLU A 113 -16.34 -21.88 -0.28
N VAL A 114 -15.64 -22.91 -0.77
CA VAL A 114 -15.00 -23.92 0.07
C VAL A 114 -13.60 -23.46 0.50
N PRO A 115 -13.17 -23.72 1.74
CA PRO A 115 -11.79 -23.46 2.16
C PRO A 115 -10.82 -24.18 1.22
N LEU A 116 -9.98 -23.41 0.51
CA LEU A 116 -9.16 -23.90 -0.57
C LEU A 116 -7.66 -23.76 -0.30
N LEU A 117 -6.87 -24.62 -0.92
CA LEU A 117 -5.42 -24.53 -1.00
C LEU A 117 -5.01 -24.61 -2.46
N LEU A 118 -4.20 -23.66 -2.92
CA LEU A 118 -3.66 -23.66 -4.27
C LEU A 118 -2.25 -24.25 -4.25
N VAL A 119 -1.99 -25.16 -5.19
CA VAL A 119 -0.71 -25.85 -5.34
C VAL A 119 -0.34 -25.81 -6.81
N GLY A 120 0.86 -25.32 -7.11
CA GLY A 120 1.30 -25.18 -8.49
C GLY A 120 2.67 -24.54 -8.57
N ALA A 121 3.11 -24.30 -9.80
CA ALA A 121 4.35 -23.61 -10.09
C ALA A 121 4.08 -22.17 -10.55
N ALA A 122 5.07 -21.55 -11.20
CA ALA A 122 4.97 -20.16 -11.69
C ALA A 122 3.78 -19.93 -12.64
N GLY A 123 3.33 -20.94 -13.40
CA GLY A 123 2.18 -20.83 -14.29
C GLY A 123 0.90 -20.44 -13.54
N LEU A 124 0.53 -21.21 -12.51
CA LEU A 124 -0.65 -20.89 -11.69
C LEU A 124 -0.45 -19.57 -10.94
N ALA A 125 0.73 -19.34 -10.36
CA ALA A 125 1.02 -18.12 -9.61
C ALA A 125 0.82 -16.85 -10.47
N ASN A 126 1.27 -16.88 -11.73
CA ASN A 126 1.12 -15.77 -12.68
C ASN A 126 -0.33 -15.57 -13.15
N ALA A 127 -1.14 -16.62 -13.14
CA ALA A 127 -2.54 -16.55 -13.56
C ALA A 127 -3.47 -16.03 -12.46
N LEU A 128 -3.06 -16.10 -11.18
CA LEU A 128 -3.90 -15.67 -10.06
C LEU A 128 -4.10 -14.15 -10.07
N PRO A 129 -5.35 -13.67 -9.90
CA PRO A 129 -5.59 -12.25 -9.69
C PRO A 129 -4.83 -11.76 -8.47
N SER A 130 -4.22 -10.59 -8.56
CA SER A 130 -3.53 -9.92 -7.44
C SER A 130 -4.40 -9.85 -6.19
N ALA A 131 -5.71 -9.62 -6.35
CA ALA A 131 -6.69 -9.60 -5.26
C ALA A 131 -6.76 -10.90 -4.42
N CYS A 132 -6.28 -12.03 -4.93
CA CYS A 132 -6.26 -13.30 -4.20
C CYS A 132 -5.14 -13.39 -3.14
N TYR A 133 -4.09 -12.57 -3.26
CA TYR A 133 -2.90 -12.65 -2.38
C TYR A 133 -2.34 -11.29 -1.96
N LEU A 134 -2.76 -10.20 -2.59
CA LEU A 134 -2.52 -8.83 -2.15
C LEU A 134 -3.80 -8.28 -1.53
N THR A 135 -3.69 -7.83 -0.29
CA THR A 135 -4.70 -6.93 0.29
C THR A 135 -4.73 -5.68 -0.58
N ALA A 136 -5.92 -5.21 -0.98
CA ALA A 136 -6.06 -3.90 -1.61
C ALA A 136 -5.30 -2.87 -0.78
N ARG A 137 -4.29 -2.22 -1.38
CA ARG A 137 -3.52 -1.17 -0.68
C ARG A 137 -4.51 -0.10 -0.26
N GLN A 138 -4.72 0.05 1.04
CA GLN A 138 -5.61 1.08 1.57
C GLN A 138 -4.97 2.42 1.26
N ARG A 139 -5.69 3.30 0.54
CA ARG A 139 -5.27 4.70 0.38
C ARG A 139 -5.35 5.36 1.75
N LEU A 140 -4.20 5.47 2.40
CA LEU A 140 -4.06 6.20 3.66
C LEU A 140 -4.00 7.71 3.36
N PRO A 141 -4.64 8.56 4.17
CA PRO A 141 -4.63 9.99 3.91
C PRO A 141 -3.26 10.61 4.21
N VAL A 142 -2.95 11.70 3.50
CA VAL A 142 -1.73 12.49 3.71
C VAL A 142 -1.96 13.52 4.82
N LEU A 143 -0.94 13.70 5.67
CA LEU A 143 -0.83 14.81 6.61
C LEU A 143 -0.02 15.94 5.98
N VAL A 144 -0.59 17.13 5.91
CA VAL A 144 0.04 18.33 5.39
C VAL A 144 0.33 19.26 6.58
N VAL A 145 1.59 19.65 6.76
CA VAL A 145 2.01 20.62 7.78
C VAL A 145 2.51 21.89 7.10
N ALA A 146 1.66 22.93 7.12
CA ALA A 146 1.89 24.19 6.44
C ALA A 146 2.13 25.34 7.42
N GLY A 147 3.40 25.58 7.75
CA GLY A 147 3.79 26.73 8.58
C GLY A 147 4.21 27.97 7.78
N SER A 148 4.32 27.87 6.45
CA SER A 148 4.69 29.01 5.61
C SER A 148 3.58 30.06 5.52
N MET A 149 3.92 31.33 5.74
CA MET A 149 3.03 32.49 5.52
C MET A 149 3.04 33.01 4.08
N SER A 150 3.55 32.26 3.11
CA SER A 150 3.62 32.70 1.71
C SER A 150 2.23 32.70 1.05
N ASP A 151 2.02 33.60 0.08
CA ASP A 151 0.78 33.60 -0.71
C ASP A 151 0.66 32.36 -1.59
N ALA A 152 1.79 31.81 -2.06
CA ALA A 152 1.83 30.56 -2.82
C ALA A 152 1.24 29.39 -2.02
N THR A 153 1.71 29.17 -0.79
CA THR A 153 1.17 28.13 0.11
C THR A 153 -0.32 28.32 0.37
N ARG A 154 -0.78 29.57 0.63
CA ARG A 154 -2.19 29.86 0.85
C ARG A 154 -3.06 29.54 -0.36
N GLN A 155 -2.63 29.97 -1.55
CA GLN A 155 -3.33 29.70 -2.80
C GLN A 155 -3.37 28.20 -3.13
N GLN A 156 -2.30 27.47 -2.86
CA GLN A 156 -2.23 26.01 -3.04
C GLN A 156 -3.23 25.27 -2.14
N ILE A 157 -3.37 25.68 -0.87
CA ILE A 157 -4.36 25.09 0.04
C ILE A 157 -5.79 25.37 -0.45
N VAL A 158 -6.09 26.63 -0.82
CA VAL A 158 -7.41 27.00 -1.35
C VAL A 158 -7.74 26.27 -2.65
N PHE A 159 -6.73 26.06 -3.51
CA PHE A 159 -6.90 25.31 -4.75
C PHE A 159 -7.20 23.83 -4.46
N ALA A 160 -6.42 23.18 -3.60
CA ALA A 160 -6.64 21.77 -3.24
C ALA A 160 -7.98 21.52 -2.53
N GLU A 161 -8.41 22.44 -1.66
CA GLU A 161 -9.70 22.37 -0.95
C GLU A 161 -10.92 22.34 -1.90
N ARG A 162 -10.79 22.90 -3.11
CA ARG A 162 -11.87 22.88 -4.12
C ARG A 162 -11.98 21.57 -4.88
N GLU A 163 -10.86 20.85 -5.01
CA GLU A 163 -10.74 19.67 -5.87
C GLU A 163 -10.79 18.35 -5.09
N LEU A 164 -10.40 18.39 -3.81
CA LEU A 164 -10.22 17.21 -2.98
C LEU A 164 -10.94 17.38 -1.63
N ALA A 165 -11.31 16.25 -1.02
CA ALA A 165 -11.80 16.24 0.35
C ALA A 165 -10.63 16.53 1.32
N LEU A 166 -10.40 17.81 1.62
CA LEU A 166 -9.39 18.27 2.57
C LEU A 166 -10.03 18.70 3.89
N GLY A 167 -9.59 18.11 5.00
CA GLY A 167 -9.88 18.56 6.34
C GLY A 167 -8.88 19.62 6.77
N ILE A 168 -9.32 20.89 6.87
CA ILE A 168 -8.45 21.99 7.32
C ILE A 168 -8.54 22.15 8.84
N VAL A 169 -7.37 22.18 9.49
CA VAL A 169 -7.19 22.52 10.90
C VAL A 169 -6.35 23.79 10.99
N ASP A 170 -7.03 24.91 11.22
CA ASP A 170 -6.37 26.18 11.49
C ASP A 170 -5.74 26.15 12.89
N ILE A 171 -4.47 26.49 12.97
CA ILE A 171 -3.72 26.64 14.23
C ILE A 171 -3.66 28.12 14.55
N ASP A 172 -4.34 28.51 15.63
CA ASP A 172 -4.25 29.85 16.20
C ASP A 172 -2.88 30.04 16.83
N VAL A 173 -1.99 30.74 16.13
CA VAL A 173 -0.61 30.99 16.56
C VAL A 173 -0.57 31.83 17.84
N GLU A 174 -1.52 32.75 18.05
CA GLU A 174 -1.55 33.58 19.25
C GLU A 174 -1.87 32.73 20.48
N ALA A 175 -2.89 31.87 20.38
CA ALA A 175 -3.22 30.93 21.44
C ALA A 175 -2.12 29.86 21.63
N LEU A 176 -1.45 29.43 20.56
CA LEU A 176 -0.38 28.44 20.63
C LEU A 176 0.82 28.91 21.46
N VAL A 177 1.19 30.20 21.35
CA VAL A 177 2.34 30.76 22.07
C VAL A 177 1.99 31.34 23.44
N ALA A 178 0.69 31.45 23.76
CA ALA A 178 0.17 31.85 25.06
C ALA A 178 0.34 30.75 26.13
N ALA A 179 -0.07 31.05 27.37
CA ALA A 179 0.06 30.15 28.50
C ALA A 179 -0.76 28.86 28.37
N ASP A 180 -1.82 28.86 27.55
CA ASP A 180 -2.70 27.72 27.31
C ASP A 180 -2.35 26.93 26.03
N GLY A 181 -1.19 27.16 25.43
CA GLY A 181 -0.76 26.50 24.19
C GLY A 181 -0.84 24.98 24.21
N ALA A 182 -0.63 24.33 25.37
CA ALA A 182 -0.80 22.88 25.53
C ALA A 182 -2.23 22.40 25.21
N ARG A 183 -3.25 23.21 25.52
CA ARG A 183 -4.65 22.90 25.17
C ARG A 183 -4.86 22.99 23.66
N VAL A 184 -4.28 24.00 23.01
CA VAL A 184 -4.35 24.18 21.55
C VAL A 184 -3.70 23.00 20.84
N VAL A 185 -2.51 22.56 21.31
CA VAL A 185 -1.82 21.36 20.81
C VAL A 185 -2.75 20.14 20.91
N GLN A 186 -3.30 19.86 22.11
CA GLN A 186 -4.17 18.69 22.31
C GLN A 186 -5.43 18.73 21.42
N GLN A 187 -6.05 19.90 21.25
CA GLN A 187 -7.23 20.05 20.40
C GLN A 187 -6.87 19.85 18.92
N THR A 188 -5.72 20.38 18.48
CA THR A 188 -5.21 20.23 17.12
C THR A 188 -4.96 18.76 16.79
N VAL A 189 -4.24 18.04 17.66
CA VAL A 189 -3.95 16.61 17.49
C VAL A 189 -5.25 15.81 17.41
N ARG A 190 -6.20 16.01 18.35
CA ARG A 190 -7.48 15.29 18.34
C ARG A 190 -8.26 15.50 17.06
N ARG A 191 -8.34 16.74 16.56
CA ARG A 191 -9.09 17.05 15.34
C ARG A 191 -8.42 16.46 14.10
N ALA A 192 -7.10 16.55 14.00
CA ALA A 192 -6.35 15.98 12.88
C ALA A 192 -6.45 14.46 12.85
N VAL A 193 -6.30 13.79 14.01
CA VAL A 193 -6.47 12.34 14.13
C VAL A 193 -7.87 11.91 13.68
N ALA A 194 -8.92 12.61 14.09
CA ALA A 194 -10.29 12.28 13.67
C ALA A 194 -10.47 12.37 12.14
N LEU A 195 -9.92 13.40 11.49
CA LEU A 195 -9.99 13.57 10.03
C LEU A 195 -9.25 12.44 9.29
N LEU A 196 -8.05 12.11 9.76
CA LEU A 196 -7.22 11.06 9.15
C LEU A 196 -7.84 9.66 9.36
N GLN A 197 -8.46 9.41 10.51
CA GLN A 197 -9.20 8.16 10.77
C GLN A 197 -10.44 8.03 9.88
N ASP A 198 -11.08 9.14 9.52
CA ASP A 198 -12.18 9.22 8.54
C ASP A 198 -11.70 9.22 7.08
N ARG A 199 -10.42 8.87 6.85
CA ARG A 199 -9.79 8.76 5.52
C ARG A 199 -9.73 10.07 4.74
N GLN A 200 -9.84 11.21 5.42
CA GLN A 200 -9.71 12.53 4.81
C GLN A 200 -8.26 13.03 4.92
N HIS A 201 -7.72 13.64 3.86
CA HIS A 201 -6.45 14.35 3.97
C HIS A 201 -6.56 15.48 4.99
N CYS A 202 -5.52 15.70 5.78
CA CYS A 202 -5.54 16.72 6.83
C CYS A 202 -4.48 17.79 6.57
N VAL A 203 -4.88 19.06 6.59
CA VAL A 203 -3.97 20.20 6.51
C VAL A 203 -3.96 20.96 7.83
N LEU A 204 -2.80 20.95 8.47
CA LEU A 204 -2.47 21.88 9.55
C LEU A 204 -1.92 23.16 8.93
N ARG A 205 -2.53 24.32 9.20
CA ARG A 205 -1.97 25.60 8.74
C ARG A 205 -1.95 26.65 9.85
N THR A 206 -0.88 27.43 9.89
CA THR A 206 -0.72 28.57 10.81
C THR A 206 -1.17 29.90 10.20
N CYS A 207 -1.36 29.95 8.88
CA CYS A 207 -1.70 31.16 8.14
C CYS A 207 -3.03 30.96 7.40
N ARG A 208 -4.08 31.69 7.82
CA ARG A 208 -5.39 31.66 7.17
C ARG A 208 -5.50 32.70 6.06
N ASP A 209 -4.97 33.89 6.29
CA ASP A 209 -5.10 35.06 5.43
C ASP A 209 -3.80 35.88 5.37
N ALA A 210 -3.79 36.89 4.51
CA ALA A 210 -2.63 37.76 4.31
C ALA A 210 -2.30 38.62 5.55
N ASP A 211 -3.27 38.84 6.46
CA ASP A 211 -3.13 39.70 7.63
C ASP A 211 -2.41 38.99 8.78
N ALA A 212 -2.27 37.66 8.73
CA ALA A 212 -1.50 36.87 9.70
C ALA A 212 -0.07 37.40 9.92
N ARG A 213 0.56 37.99 8.88
CA ARG A 213 1.90 38.59 9.00
C ARG A 213 1.93 39.80 9.94
N GLN A 214 0.83 40.56 10.03
CA GLN A 214 0.71 41.74 10.88
C GLN A 214 0.58 41.38 12.37
N LEU A 215 0.27 40.12 12.69
CA LEU A 215 0.21 39.62 14.07
C LEU A 215 1.60 39.33 14.64
N ILE A 216 2.59 39.02 13.81
CA ILE A 216 3.92 38.59 14.25
C ILE A 216 4.59 39.63 15.15
N ASP A 217 4.54 40.92 14.78
CA ASP A 217 5.19 41.98 15.57
C ASP A 217 4.55 42.14 16.95
N ARG A 218 3.22 42.10 16.99
CA ARG A 218 2.46 42.11 18.26
C ARG A 218 2.75 40.89 19.12
N LEU A 219 2.94 39.73 18.51
CA LEU A 219 3.28 38.50 19.22
C LEU A 219 4.70 38.55 19.77
N CYS A 220 5.67 39.05 19.01
CA CYS A 220 7.04 39.29 19.48
C CYS A 220 7.06 40.22 20.70
N GLU A 221 6.34 41.35 20.63
CA GLU A 221 6.21 42.28 21.76
C GLU A 221 5.59 41.63 23.00
N ARG A 222 4.51 40.87 22.85
CA ARG A 222 3.82 40.22 23.98
C ARG A 222 4.60 39.07 24.60
N THR A 223 5.30 38.29 23.78
CA THR A 223 6.06 37.12 24.24
C THR A 223 7.49 37.47 24.63
N GLN A 224 7.95 38.69 24.34
CA GLN A 224 9.33 39.14 24.52
C GLN A 224 10.34 38.25 23.76
N LEU A 225 9.91 37.69 22.62
CA LEU A 225 10.73 36.86 21.73
C LEU A 225 11.11 37.64 20.47
N SER A 226 12.32 37.40 19.97
CA SER A 226 12.68 37.82 18.62
C SER A 226 11.84 37.08 17.57
N ARG A 227 11.74 37.63 16.36
CA ARG A 227 11.04 36.97 15.24
C ARG A 227 11.58 35.57 14.96
N GLN A 228 12.90 35.38 15.09
CA GLN A 228 13.53 34.07 14.93
C GLN A 228 13.09 33.11 16.04
N GLN A 229 13.18 33.52 17.31
CA GLN A 229 12.78 32.68 18.45
C GLN A 229 11.29 32.30 18.39
N LEU A 230 10.44 33.22 17.93
CA LEU A 230 9.02 32.94 17.72
C LEU A 230 8.81 31.90 16.60
N GLY A 231 9.51 32.06 15.48
CA GLY A 231 9.48 31.09 14.38
C GLY A 231 9.96 29.69 14.80
N ASP A 232 11.08 29.63 15.52
CA ASP A 232 11.65 28.39 16.07
C ASP A 232 10.67 27.71 17.04
N ARG A 233 10.02 28.50 17.91
CA ARG A 233 9.00 27.97 18.83
C ARG A 233 7.80 27.38 18.09
N ILE A 234 7.29 28.09 17.07
CA ILE A 234 6.16 27.62 16.27
C ILE A 234 6.53 26.36 15.49
N SER A 235 7.69 26.34 14.84
CA SER A 235 8.13 25.17 14.05
C SER A 235 8.34 23.95 14.94
N GLN A 236 8.97 24.11 16.10
CA GLN A 236 9.15 23.03 17.07
C GLN A 236 7.80 22.47 17.55
N THR A 237 6.86 23.34 17.93
CA THR A 237 5.52 22.90 18.36
C THR A 237 4.75 22.20 17.23
N LEU A 238 4.91 22.63 15.97
CA LEU A 238 4.34 21.92 14.81
C LEU A 238 4.96 20.55 14.61
N GLY A 239 6.28 20.40 14.86
CA GLY A 239 6.96 19.11 14.88
C GLY A 239 6.39 18.17 15.93
N GLU A 240 6.20 18.67 17.15
CA GLU A 240 5.59 17.92 18.26
C GLU A 240 4.13 17.50 17.95
N ILE A 241 3.34 18.39 17.34
CA ILE A 241 1.98 18.08 16.88
C ILE A 241 2.00 16.98 15.82
N ALA A 242 2.89 17.07 14.83
CA ALA A 242 3.00 16.08 13.75
C ALA A 242 3.35 14.69 14.31
N LEU A 243 4.36 14.61 15.19
CA LEU A 243 4.73 13.36 15.88
C LEU A 243 3.55 12.79 16.68
N ALA A 244 2.86 13.63 17.45
CA ALA A 244 1.71 13.19 18.25
C ALA A 244 0.57 12.65 17.38
N ILE A 245 0.29 13.26 16.22
CA ILE A 245 -0.71 12.77 15.27
C ILE A 245 -0.31 11.39 14.73
N ILE A 246 0.93 11.26 14.27
CA ILE A 246 1.44 10.01 13.67
C ILE A 246 1.41 8.85 14.69
N ASN A 247 1.68 9.14 15.97
CA ASN A 247 1.58 8.14 17.04
C ASN A 247 0.13 7.65 17.32
N HIS A 248 -0.89 8.37 16.83
CA HIS A 248 -2.29 8.07 17.08
C HIS A 248 -3.08 7.61 15.83
N THR A 249 -2.51 7.72 14.63
CA THR A 249 -3.17 7.28 13.39
C THR A 249 -2.17 6.98 12.28
N GLN A 250 -2.56 6.13 11.35
CA GLN A 250 -1.79 5.86 10.14
C GLN A 250 -2.05 6.95 9.08
N ILE A 251 -0.99 7.30 8.35
CA ILE A 251 -1.00 8.23 7.22
C ILE A 251 -0.30 7.59 6.02
N GLY A 252 -0.64 8.04 4.82
CA GLY A 252 0.02 7.62 3.58
C GLY A 252 1.19 8.52 3.19
N GLY A 253 1.38 9.63 3.87
CA GLY A 253 2.51 10.49 3.56
C GLY A 253 2.45 11.79 4.30
N LEU A 254 3.55 12.52 4.17
CA LEU A 254 3.76 13.79 4.84
C LEU A 254 4.11 14.84 3.81
N PHE A 255 3.36 15.94 3.79
CA PHE A 255 3.71 17.12 2.99
C PHE A 255 4.09 18.26 3.92
N LEU A 256 5.34 18.70 3.85
CA LEU A 256 5.91 19.74 4.71
C LEU A 256 6.17 20.99 3.90
N THR A 257 5.55 22.11 4.27
CA THR A 257 5.81 23.39 3.60
C THR A 257 6.28 24.51 4.53
N GLY A 258 7.45 25.06 4.17
CA GLY A 258 8.30 25.89 5.02
C GLY A 258 9.56 25.11 5.40
N GLY A 259 10.75 25.68 5.16
CA GLY A 259 12.03 25.01 5.43
C GLY A 259 12.19 24.68 6.91
N ASP A 260 11.90 25.65 7.78
CA ASP A 260 11.98 25.47 9.25
C ASP A 260 10.99 24.41 9.74
N ILE A 261 9.83 24.30 9.09
CA ILE A 261 8.80 23.29 9.40
C ILE A 261 9.30 21.90 9.03
N ALA A 262 9.86 21.75 7.83
CA ALA A 262 10.40 20.48 7.38
C ALA A 262 11.50 19.98 8.34
N ILE A 263 12.41 20.87 8.76
CA ILE A 263 13.48 20.55 9.71
C ILE A 263 12.92 20.22 11.09
N ALA A 264 11.98 21.01 11.61
CA ALA A 264 11.43 20.78 12.94
C ALA A 264 10.64 19.46 13.03
N VAL A 265 9.86 19.13 12.00
CA VAL A 265 9.14 17.85 11.93
C VAL A 265 10.12 16.68 11.77
N ALA A 266 11.13 16.81 10.91
CA ALA A 266 12.19 15.78 10.77
C ALA A 266 12.88 15.50 12.12
N ARG A 267 13.26 16.56 12.86
CA ARG A 267 13.86 16.42 14.19
C ARG A 267 12.92 15.77 15.20
N ALA A 268 11.64 16.15 15.22
CA ALA A 268 10.66 15.55 16.12
C ALA A 268 10.47 14.06 15.84
N LEU A 269 10.55 13.65 14.58
CA LEU A 269 10.47 12.25 14.16
C LEU A 269 11.80 11.48 14.29
N GLY A 270 12.84 12.11 14.85
CA GLY A 270 14.16 11.48 15.03
C GLY A 270 14.96 11.28 13.74
N ALA A 271 14.54 11.87 12.61
CA ALA A 271 15.17 11.63 11.32
C ALA A 271 16.63 12.11 11.27
N GLU A 272 17.53 11.22 10.84
CA GLU A 272 18.96 11.50 10.68
C GLU A 272 19.31 12.07 9.29
N GLY A 273 18.40 11.90 8.33
CA GLY A 273 18.58 12.39 6.97
C GLY A 273 17.32 12.30 6.12
N TYR A 274 17.43 12.75 4.88
CA TYR A 274 16.37 12.73 3.88
C TYR A 274 16.92 12.14 2.58
N ARG A 275 16.42 10.97 2.19
CA ARG A 275 16.74 10.34 0.92
C ARG A 275 15.77 10.85 -0.12
N ILE A 276 16.27 11.57 -1.12
CA ILE A 276 15.45 12.10 -2.21
C ILE A 276 15.34 11.04 -3.30
N ASP A 277 14.11 10.65 -3.62
CA ASP A 277 13.81 9.64 -4.64
C ASP A 277 13.36 10.29 -5.95
N GLY A 278 12.82 11.51 -5.90
CA GLY A 278 12.41 12.28 -7.07
C GLY A 278 11.86 13.66 -6.72
N GLU A 279 11.17 14.27 -7.67
CA GLU A 279 10.46 15.54 -7.47
C GLU A 279 9.03 15.44 -8.00
N VAL A 280 8.06 15.95 -7.24
CA VAL A 280 6.65 16.04 -7.65
C VAL A 280 6.45 17.14 -8.68
N ALA A 281 7.16 18.25 -8.48
CA ALA A 281 7.20 19.43 -9.32
C ALA A 281 8.58 20.09 -9.14
N PRO A 282 9.00 21.00 -10.03
CA PRO A 282 10.29 21.67 -9.89
C PRO A 282 10.49 22.26 -8.49
N CYS A 283 11.58 21.85 -7.83
CA CYS A 283 11.93 22.26 -6.45
C CYS A 283 10.96 21.76 -5.36
N VAL A 284 10.23 20.67 -5.62
CA VAL A 284 9.33 19.99 -4.66
C VAL A 284 9.76 18.52 -4.54
N PRO A 285 10.87 18.23 -3.82
CA PRO A 285 11.40 16.88 -3.71
C PRO A 285 10.45 15.96 -2.93
N CYS A 286 10.37 14.71 -3.39
CA CYS A 286 9.74 13.59 -2.70
C CYS A 286 10.80 12.55 -2.34
N GLY A 287 10.67 11.94 -1.18
CA GLY A 287 11.63 10.98 -0.67
C GLY A 287 11.19 10.34 0.62
N THR A 288 12.14 9.85 1.41
CA THR A 288 11.89 9.21 2.71
C THR A 288 12.86 9.73 3.77
N PHE A 289 12.40 9.84 5.01
CA PHE A 289 13.30 10.11 6.14
C PHE A 289 14.11 8.86 6.51
N ILE A 290 15.35 9.07 6.93
CA ILE A 290 16.29 8.00 7.30
C ILE A 290 16.31 7.87 8.81
N ASN A 291 16.17 6.65 9.33
CA ASN A 291 16.20 6.32 10.76
C ASN A 291 15.19 7.15 11.55
N SER A 292 13.91 7.05 11.19
CA SER A 292 12.84 7.88 11.78
C SER A 292 11.66 7.04 12.26
N GLU A 293 10.79 7.64 13.07
CA GLU A 293 9.54 7.02 13.53
C GLU A 293 8.57 6.65 12.37
N ILE A 294 8.83 7.10 11.15
CA ILE A 294 8.01 6.87 9.94
C ILE A 294 8.79 6.23 8.80
N ASP A 295 9.73 5.32 9.11
CA ASP A 295 10.53 4.63 8.09
C ASP A 295 9.69 4.16 6.88
N ASP A 296 10.20 4.42 5.68
CA ASP A 296 9.58 4.16 4.37
C ASP A 296 8.29 4.94 4.01
N LEU A 297 7.88 5.91 4.83
CA LEU A 297 6.76 6.79 4.49
C LEU A 297 7.20 7.88 3.49
N PRO A 298 6.45 8.12 2.40
CA PRO A 298 6.71 9.24 1.49
C PRO A 298 6.62 10.60 2.22
N VAL A 299 7.70 11.37 2.13
CA VAL A 299 7.79 12.73 2.61
C VAL A 299 8.04 13.65 1.42
N ILE A 300 7.19 14.66 1.26
CA ILE A 300 7.35 15.73 0.28
C ILE A 300 7.69 17.00 1.05
N THR A 301 8.72 17.72 0.62
CA THR A 301 9.06 19.02 1.20
C THR A 301 8.96 20.12 0.16
N LYS A 302 8.48 21.29 0.58
CA LYS A 302 8.33 22.46 -0.31
C LYS A 302 8.70 23.75 0.41
N ALA A 303 9.66 24.49 -0.14
CA ALA A 303 9.90 25.86 0.29
C ALA A 303 8.65 26.74 0.06
N GLY A 304 8.38 27.66 0.98
CA GLY A 304 7.12 28.42 1.01
C GLY A 304 6.72 29.06 -0.31
N GLY A 305 7.65 29.80 -0.94
CA GLY A 305 7.39 30.56 -2.18
C GLY A 305 7.40 29.75 -3.48
N PHE A 306 7.56 28.43 -3.44
CA PHE A 306 7.72 27.59 -4.63
C PHE A 306 6.42 26.85 -5.01
N GLY A 307 6.39 26.35 -6.24
CA GLY A 307 5.28 25.60 -6.82
C GLY A 307 4.20 26.48 -7.45
N GLY A 308 3.42 25.87 -8.35
CA GLY A 308 2.23 26.48 -8.94
C GLY A 308 0.99 26.32 -8.05
N PRO A 309 -0.18 26.81 -8.48
CA PRO A 309 -1.44 26.69 -7.74
C PRO A 309 -1.85 25.23 -7.45
N SER A 310 -1.55 24.30 -8.37
CA SER A 310 -1.91 22.88 -8.24
C SER A 310 -0.96 22.06 -7.38
N THR A 311 0.19 22.60 -6.97
CA THR A 311 1.28 21.80 -6.37
C THR A 311 0.87 20.96 -5.17
N LEU A 312 -0.02 21.44 -4.30
CA LEU A 312 -0.51 20.64 -3.18
C LEU A 312 -1.39 19.47 -3.66
N ARG A 313 -2.31 19.70 -4.59
CA ARG A 313 -3.13 18.64 -5.18
C ARG A 313 -2.26 17.59 -5.87
N ASP A 314 -1.30 18.04 -6.68
CA ASP A 314 -0.40 17.17 -7.43
C ASP A 314 0.45 16.31 -6.48
N ALA A 315 0.90 16.88 -5.36
CA ALA A 315 1.60 16.14 -4.31
C ALA A 315 0.74 15.10 -3.59
N LEU A 316 -0.53 15.42 -3.33
CA LEU A 316 -1.47 14.46 -2.73
C LEU A 316 -1.71 13.29 -3.68
N TYR A 317 -1.98 13.55 -4.96
CA TYR A 317 -2.12 12.51 -5.97
C TYR A 317 -0.85 11.68 -6.16
N PHE A 318 0.32 12.33 -6.16
CA PHE A 318 1.60 11.62 -6.27
C PHE A 318 1.75 10.57 -5.17
N ILE A 319 1.42 10.92 -3.92
CA ILE A 319 1.44 9.96 -2.80
C ILE A 319 0.40 8.86 -3.01
N GLU A 320 -0.83 9.20 -3.42
CA GLU A 320 -1.88 8.22 -3.68
C GLU A 320 -1.50 7.22 -4.80
N GLU A 321 -0.79 7.67 -5.82
CA GLU A 321 -0.28 6.85 -6.93
C GLU A 321 0.86 5.92 -6.50
N MET A 322 1.75 6.37 -5.60
CA MET A 322 2.79 5.49 -5.02
C MET A 322 2.17 4.25 -4.34
N TYR A 323 0.96 4.39 -3.79
CA TYR A 323 0.20 3.27 -3.26
C TYR A 323 -0.61 2.52 -4.32
N SER A 324 -0.91 3.10 -5.47
CA SER A 324 -1.85 2.51 -6.44
C SER A 324 -1.21 1.47 -7.38
N GLY A 325 0.12 1.46 -7.54
CA GLY A 325 0.85 0.35 -8.17
C GLY A 325 0.29 -0.15 -9.51
N GLU A 326 -0.10 0.78 -10.39
CA GLU A 326 -0.34 0.50 -11.81
C GLU A 326 0.97 0.47 -12.59
#